data_AF-A0A4R2MRH0-F1
#
_entry.id   AF-A0A4R2MRH0-F1
#
_cell.length_a   1.000
_cell.length_b   1.000
_cell.length_c   1.000
_cell.angle_alpha   90.00
_cell.angle_beta   90.00
_cell.angle_gamma   90.00
#
_symmetry.space_group_name_H-M   'P 1'
#
loop_
_entity.id
_entity.type
_entity.pdbx_description
1 polymer ?
#
loop_
_entity_poly.entity_id
_entity_poly.type
_entity_poly.pdbx_seq_one_letter_code
_entity_poly.pdbx_strand_id
1 'polypeptide(L)'
;MTDIALPGFGAPAVGFDTPFALLHACHERVQRTLALQHKLVGYLHQHTCDEQARQAARDVLRYFDIAAPLHHQDEERHVFPPLLAQGDAATVARVQQLQREHLRMAADWQCARLPLQALAQGQQDAFSQDDEAALARFASHYAAHLRSEEDVVYPAAQAVLSDSTLRAMGQEMRQRRGAPE
;
A
#
# COMPACT_ATOMS: atom_id res chain seq x y z
N MET A 1 2.64 6.77 -25.45
CA MET A 1 2.91 6.79 -24.00
C MET A 1 1.79 7.58 -23.38
N THR A 2 0.77 6.88 -22.89
CA THR A 2 -0.47 7.46 -22.39
C THR A 2 -0.25 7.86 -20.94
N ASP A 3 -0.33 9.16 -20.70
CA ASP A 3 -0.29 9.80 -19.40
C ASP A 3 -1.50 9.31 -18.57
N ILE A 4 -1.25 8.65 -17.44
CA ILE A 4 -2.33 8.23 -16.53
C ILE A 4 -2.60 9.41 -15.60
N ALA A 5 -3.41 10.34 -16.08
CA ALA A 5 -4.05 11.35 -15.24
C ALA A 5 -5.10 10.66 -14.35
N LEU A 6 -4.86 10.64 -13.04
CA LEU A 6 -5.86 10.22 -12.05
C LEU A 6 -6.74 11.44 -11.66
N PRO A 7 -8.09 11.35 -11.72
CA PRO A 7 -8.96 12.49 -11.38
C PRO A 7 -9.11 12.72 -9.86
N GLY A 8 -8.70 13.92 -9.42
CA GLY A 8 -9.28 14.92 -8.49
C GLY A 8 -10.03 14.57 -7.18
N PHE A 9 -9.70 15.29 -6.08
CA PHE A 9 -10.59 16.20 -5.33
C PHE A 9 -9.82 17.04 -4.26
N GLY A 10 -9.90 18.37 -4.35
CA GLY A 10 -10.17 19.29 -3.23
C GLY A 10 -9.13 19.64 -2.15
N ALA A 11 -8.01 18.95 -1.99
CA ALA A 11 -6.93 19.33 -1.07
C ALA A 11 -5.82 20.09 -1.84
N PRO A 12 -4.91 20.89 -1.19
CA PRO A 12 -3.69 21.34 -1.86
C PRO A 12 -3.11 20.16 -2.62
N ALA A 13 -2.88 20.33 -3.93
CA ALA A 13 -2.72 19.23 -4.88
C ALA A 13 -1.87 18.11 -4.25
N VAL A 14 -2.53 17.00 -3.88
CA VAL A 14 -1.83 15.86 -3.27
C VAL A 14 -0.78 15.44 -4.26
N GLY A 15 0.47 15.57 -3.85
CA GLY A 15 1.60 15.51 -4.75
C GLY A 15 2.90 15.44 -3.96
N PHE A 16 4.00 15.41 -4.69
CA PHE A 16 5.31 15.21 -4.08
C PHE A 16 5.76 16.37 -3.19
N ASP A 17 5.14 17.56 -3.31
CA ASP A 17 5.41 18.70 -2.43
C ASP A 17 4.70 18.58 -1.07
N THR A 18 3.80 17.61 -0.91
CA THR A 18 3.09 17.29 0.34
C THR A 18 3.23 15.79 0.68
N PRO A 19 4.45 15.32 1.00
CA PRO A 19 4.78 13.89 1.04
C PRO A 19 3.88 13.07 1.99
N PHE A 20 3.52 13.62 3.16
CA PHE A 20 2.60 12.93 4.08
C PHE A 20 1.15 12.88 3.57
N ALA A 21 0.67 13.91 2.88
CA ALA A 21 -0.64 13.86 2.23
C ALA A 21 -0.66 12.81 1.11
N LEU A 22 0.46 12.67 0.38
CA LEU A 22 0.64 11.61 -0.60
C LEU A 22 0.64 10.21 0.03
N LEU A 23 1.30 10.03 1.18
CA LEU A 23 1.29 8.76 1.93
C LEU A 23 -0.12 8.40 2.42
N HIS A 24 -0.88 9.34 2.99
CA HIS A 24 -2.30 9.10 3.33
C HIS A 24 -3.15 8.75 2.11
N ALA A 25 -2.95 9.43 0.97
CA ALA A 25 -3.65 9.08 -0.26
C ALA A 25 -3.26 7.68 -0.78
N CYS A 26 -2.05 7.20 -0.49
CA CYS A 26 -1.68 5.80 -0.70
C CYS A 26 -2.47 4.87 0.22
N HIS A 27 -2.65 5.19 1.50
CA HIS A 27 -3.46 4.39 2.44
C HIS A 27 -4.92 4.26 2.00
N GLU A 28 -5.54 5.33 1.51
CA GLU A 28 -6.89 5.23 0.92
C GLU A 28 -6.93 4.26 -0.26
N ARG A 29 -5.88 4.27 -1.11
CA ARG A 29 -5.78 3.33 -2.25
C ARG A 29 -5.56 1.90 -1.78
N VAL A 30 -4.78 1.66 -0.73
CA VAL A 30 -4.65 0.34 -0.09
C VAL A 30 -6.05 -0.15 0.30
N GLN A 31 -6.78 0.65 1.08
CA GLN A 31 -8.10 0.29 1.59
C GLN A 31 -9.10 -0.01 0.46
N ARG A 32 -9.14 0.82 -0.59
CA ARG A 32 -9.98 0.58 -1.77
C ARG A 32 -9.61 -0.71 -2.50
N THR A 33 -8.32 -1.03 -2.58
CA THR A 33 -7.82 -2.24 -3.24
C THR A 33 -8.14 -3.50 -2.42
N LEU A 34 -8.02 -3.45 -1.10
CA LEU A 34 -8.45 -4.53 -0.20
C LEU A 34 -9.97 -4.75 -0.27
N ALA A 35 -10.76 -3.66 -0.35
CA ALA A 35 -12.20 -3.76 -0.54
C ALA A 35 -12.57 -4.40 -1.90
N LEU A 36 -11.82 -4.09 -2.96
CA LEU A 36 -11.98 -4.74 -4.27
C LEU A 36 -11.66 -6.24 -4.18
N GLN A 37 -10.55 -6.62 -3.53
CA GLN A 37 -10.19 -8.02 -3.30
C GLN A 37 -11.31 -8.77 -2.55
N HIS A 38 -11.84 -8.19 -1.48
CA HIS A 38 -12.92 -8.81 -0.71
C HIS A 38 -14.21 -8.97 -1.56
N LYS A 39 -14.57 -7.95 -2.34
CA LYS A 39 -15.71 -8.02 -3.27
C LYS A 39 -15.53 -9.08 -4.35
N LEU A 40 -14.30 -9.23 -4.87
CA LEU A 40 -13.98 -10.25 -5.86
C LEU A 40 -14.23 -11.66 -5.32
N VAL A 41 -13.78 -11.96 -4.09
CA VAL A 41 -14.06 -13.24 -3.43
C VAL A 41 -15.57 -13.48 -3.35
N GLY A 42 -16.33 -12.52 -2.81
CA GLY A 42 -17.79 -12.65 -2.70
C GLY A 42 -18.52 -12.74 -4.04
N TYR A 43 -18.01 -12.10 -5.09
CA TYR A 43 -18.56 -12.18 -6.44
C TYR A 43 -18.45 -13.60 -7.00
N LEU A 44 -17.29 -14.24 -6.85
CA LEU A 44 -17.06 -15.60 -7.36
C LEU A 44 -17.83 -16.69 -6.61
N HIS A 45 -18.39 -16.39 -5.44
CA HIS A 45 -19.34 -17.28 -4.77
C HIS A 45 -20.72 -17.32 -5.43
N GLN A 46 -21.06 -16.27 -6.19
CA GLN A 46 -22.41 -16.07 -6.76
C GLN A 46 -22.41 -16.11 -8.30
N HIS A 47 -21.24 -15.93 -8.91
CA HIS A 47 -21.08 -15.76 -10.35
C HIS A 47 -19.94 -16.62 -10.88
N THR A 48 -20.09 -17.10 -12.11
CA THR A 48 -18.97 -17.68 -12.86
C THR A 48 -17.92 -16.61 -13.14
N CYS A 49 -16.63 -16.97 -13.10
CA CYS A 49 -15.58 -16.04 -13.49
C CYS A 49 -15.79 -15.52 -14.91
N ASP A 50 -15.90 -14.20 -15.01
CA ASP A 50 -16.01 -13.45 -16.26
C ASP A 50 -14.85 -12.46 -16.40
N GLU A 51 -14.90 -11.63 -17.44
CA GLU A 51 -13.85 -10.65 -17.67
C GLU A 51 -13.78 -9.57 -16.57
N GLN A 52 -14.89 -9.29 -15.88
CA GLN A 52 -14.91 -8.33 -14.77
C GLN A 52 -14.15 -8.86 -13.55
N ALA A 53 -14.35 -10.14 -13.22
CA ALA A 53 -13.60 -10.81 -12.15
C ALA A 53 -12.09 -10.84 -12.46
N ARG A 54 -11.72 -11.17 -13.71
CA ARG A 54 -10.31 -11.17 -14.15
C ARG A 54 -9.70 -9.77 -14.12
N GLN A 55 -10.46 -8.75 -14.51
CA GLN A 55 -10.00 -7.36 -14.43
C GLN A 55 -9.80 -6.91 -12.99
N ALA A 56 -10.72 -7.23 -12.08
CA ALA A 56 -10.57 -6.94 -10.66
C ALA A 56 -9.30 -7.59 -10.08
N ALA A 57 -9.01 -8.83 -10.44
CA ALA A 57 -7.77 -9.51 -10.04
C ALA A 57 -6.52 -8.78 -10.56
N ARG A 58 -6.51 -8.35 -11.83
CA ARG A 58 -5.40 -7.57 -12.41
C ARG A 58 -5.20 -6.23 -11.72
N ASP A 59 -6.27 -5.55 -11.33
CA ASP A 59 -6.17 -4.28 -10.61
C ASP A 59 -5.61 -4.45 -9.19
N VAL A 60 -6.04 -5.49 -8.47
CA VAL A 60 -5.45 -5.86 -7.16
C VAL A 60 -3.96 -6.19 -7.31
N LEU A 61 -3.60 -7.02 -8.30
CA LEU A 61 -2.21 -7.38 -8.59
C LEU A 61 -1.36 -6.15 -8.88
N ARG A 62 -1.79 -5.27 -9.79
CA ARG A 62 -1.03 -4.09 -10.20
C ARG A 62 -0.73 -3.18 -9.01
N TYR A 63 -1.67 -3.01 -8.09
CA TYR A 63 -1.47 -2.17 -6.92
C TYR A 63 -0.45 -2.77 -5.95
N PHE A 64 -0.61 -4.04 -5.57
CA PHE A 64 0.26 -4.67 -4.57
C PHE A 64 1.62 -5.13 -5.13
N ASP A 65 1.76 -5.32 -6.45
CA ASP A 65 3.07 -5.60 -7.07
C ASP A 65 3.94 -4.34 -7.25
N ILE A 66 3.32 -3.15 -7.33
CA ILE A 66 4.03 -1.92 -7.70
C ILE A 66 3.86 -0.83 -6.65
N ALA A 67 2.62 -0.38 -6.40
CA ALA A 67 2.37 0.81 -5.59
C ALA A 67 2.65 0.58 -4.10
N ALA A 68 2.21 -0.55 -3.54
CA ALA A 68 2.42 -0.84 -2.11
C ALA A 68 3.90 -1.01 -1.73
N PRO A 69 4.75 -1.74 -2.50
CA PRO A 69 6.19 -1.80 -2.22
C PRO A 69 6.88 -0.44 -2.29
N LEU A 70 6.49 0.41 -3.24
CA LEU A 70 7.03 1.76 -3.35
C LEU A 70 6.64 2.65 -2.17
N HIS A 71 5.42 2.49 -1.65
CA HIS A 71 4.95 3.18 -0.46
C HIS A 71 5.74 2.77 0.79
N HIS A 72 5.85 1.47 1.08
CA HIS A 72 6.69 1.00 2.20
C HIS A 72 8.14 1.47 2.03
N GLN A 73 8.68 1.47 0.81
CA GLN A 73 10.04 1.96 0.56
C GLN A 73 10.21 3.45 0.92
N ASP A 74 9.18 4.28 0.78
CA ASP A 74 9.28 5.69 1.19
C ASP A 74 9.33 5.82 2.71
N GLU A 75 8.55 5.02 3.43
CA GLU A 75 8.54 5.04 4.89
C GLU A 75 9.87 4.56 5.45
N GLU A 76 10.37 3.43 4.95
CA GLU A 76 11.65 2.84 5.32
C GLU A 76 12.85 3.78 5.07
N ARG A 77 12.74 4.64 4.05
CA ARG A 77 13.82 5.58 3.69
C ARG A 77 13.72 6.94 4.36
N HIS A 78 12.50 7.42 4.62
CA HIS A 78 12.29 8.83 4.95
C HIS A 78 11.54 9.06 6.26
N VAL A 79 10.64 8.15 6.63
CA VAL A 79 9.78 8.31 7.82
C VAL A 79 10.39 7.61 9.03
N PHE A 80 10.83 6.37 8.87
CA PHE A 80 11.35 5.54 9.97
C PHE A 80 12.75 5.95 10.46
N PRO A 81 13.74 6.27 9.60
CA PRO A 81 15.09 6.60 10.06
C PRO A 81 15.21 7.74 11.08
N PRO A 82 14.54 8.91 10.90
CA PRO A 82 14.66 10.00 11.88
C PRO A 82 14.08 9.61 13.25
N LEU A 83 13.02 8.79 13.27
CA LEU A 83 12.40 8.30 14.50
C LEU A 83 13.25 7.25 15.22
N LEU A 84 13.94 6.39 14.47
CA LEU A 84 14.90 5.45 15.06
C LEU A 84 16.09 6.15 15.70
N ALA A 85 16.52 7.30 15.14
CA ALA A 85 17.65 8.06 15.63
C ALA A 85 17.33 8.96 16.83
N GLN A 86 16.11 9.51 16.89
CA GLN A 86 15.77 10.60 17.82
C GLN A 86 14.48 10.37 18.62
N GLY A 87 13.71 9.33 18.30
CA GLY A 87 12.45 9.02 18.98
C GLY A 87 12.65 8.46 20.38
N ASP A 88 11.62 8.55 21.21
CA ASP A 88 11.59 7.87 22.49
C ASP A 88 11.51 6.34 22.33
N ALA A 89 11.72 5.60 23.43
CA ALA A 89 11.74 4.14 23.40
C ALA A 89 10.44 3.52 22.84
N ALA A 90 9.28 4.15 23.07
CA ALA A 90 8.00 3.69 22.58
C ALA A 90 7.87 3.87 21.06
N THR A 91 8.28 5.02 20.54
CA THR A 91 8.30 5.34 19.11
C THR A 91 9.26 4.43 18.36
N VAL A 92 10.47 4.23 18.89
CA VAL A 92 11.47 3.30 18.32
C VAL A 92 10.93 1.87 18.27
N ALA A 93 10.35 1.38 19.36
CA ALA A 93 9.75 0.06 19.40
C ALA A 93 8.60 -0.08 18.38
N ARG A 94 7.82 0.99 18.18
CA ARG A 94 6.75 0.99 17.20
C ARG A 94 7.26 0.92 15.77
N VAL A 95 8.25 1.73 15.41
CA VAL A 95 8.87 1.69 14.08
C VAL A 95 9.44 0.31 13.79
N GLN A 96 10.16 -0.29 14.73
CA GLN A 96 10.68 -1.66 14.55
C GLN A 96 9.57 -2.70 14.38
N GLN A 97 8.41 -2.50 14.99
CA GLN A 97 7.24 -3.34 14.75
C GLN A 97 6.72 -3.18 13.33
N LEU A 98 6.53 -1.95 12.84
CA LEU A 98 6.08 -1.70 11.46
C LEU A 98 7.04 -2.30 10.43
N GLN A 99 8.36 -2.19 10.64
CA GLN A 99 9.34 -2.82 9.75
C GLN A 99 9.19 -4.34 9.69
N ARG A 100 8.88 -5.00 10.82
CA ARG A 100 8.59 -6.44 10.82
C ARG A 100 7.27 -6.77 10.14
N GLU A 101 6.26 -5.89 10.29
CA GLU A 101 4.97 -6.02 9.61
C GLU A 101 5.14 -5.89 8.10
N HIS A 102 5.93 -4.94 7.59
CA HIS A 102 6.26 -4.84 6.15
C HIS A 102 6.83 -6.14 5.58
N LEU A 103 7.77 -6.78 6.30
CA LEU A 103 8.33 -8.07 5.89
C LEU A 103 7.25 -9.17 5.87
N ARG A 104 6.37 -9.18 6.88
CA ARG A 104 5.28 -10.15 6.96
C ARG A 104 4.26 -9.95 5.84
N MET A 105 3.89 -8.70 5.55
CA MET A 105 2.99 -8.32 4.47
C MET A 105 3.56 -8.71 3.12
N ALA A 106 4.86 -8.46 2.88
CA ALA A 106 5.53 -8.88 1.65
C ALA A 106 5.52 -10.41 1.47
N ALA A 107 5.75 -11.17 2.56
CA ALA A 107 5.69 -12.62 2.54
C ALA A 107 4.27 -13.15 2.28
N ASP A 108 3.27 -12.65 3.01
CA ASP A 108 1.87 -13.07 2.82
C ASP A 108 1.31 -12.62 1.47
N TRP A 109 1.81 -11.52 0.89
CA TRP A 109 1.50 -11.12 -0.49
C TRP A 109 1.92 -12.19 -1.49
N GLN A 110 3.12 -12.79 -1.35
CA GLN A 110 3.55 -13.84 -2.28
C GLN A 110 2.58 -15.01 -2.32
N CYS A 111 1.94 -15.36 -1.20
CA CYS A 111 0.89 -16.38 -1.16
C CYS A 111 -0.42 -15.89 -1.80
N ALA A 112 -0.91 -14.71 -1.39
CA ALA A 112 -2.17 -14.14 -1.88
C ALA A 112 -2.14 -13.81 -3.39
N ARG A 113 -0.95 -13.52 -3.92
CA ARG A 113 -0.72 -13.18 -5.31
C ARG A 113 -1.01 -14.35 -6.26
N LEU A 114 -0.66 -15.58 -5.88
CA LEU A 114 -0.78 -16.76 -6.75
C LEU A 114 -2.21 -16.99 -7.26
N PRO A 115 -3.26 -17.05 -6.42
CA PRO A 115 -4.62 -17.25 -6.92
C PRO A 115 -5.13 -16.09 -7.77
N LEU A 116 -4.78 -14.85 -7.41
CA LEU A 116 -5.14 -13.68 -8.21
C LEU A 116 -4.52 -13.73 -9.60
N GLN A 117 -3.26 -14.18 -9.70
CA GLN A 117 -2.59 -14.36 -11.00
C GLN A 117 -3.24 -15.44 -11.85
N ALA A 118 -3.52 -16.60 -11.25
CA ALA A 118 -4.15 -17.70 -11.95
C ALA A 118 -5.56 -17.31 -12.44
N LEU A 119 -6.34 -16.59 -11.62
CA LEU A 119 -7.66 -16.07 -12.02
C LEU A 119 -7.51 -15.07 -13.18
N ALA A 120 -6.60 -14.10 -13.06
CA ALA A 120 -6.34 -13.10 -14.09
C ALA A 120 -5.90 -13.69 -15.44
N GLN A 121 -5.24 -14.86 -15.42
CA GLN A 121 -4.76 -15.59 -16.59
C GLN A 121 -5.78 -16.62 -17.13
N GLY A 122 -6.94 -16.78 -16.49
CA GLY A 122 -7.93 -17.78 -16.86
C GLY A 122 -7.47 -19.23 -16.61
N GLN A 123 -6.53 -19.41 -15.67
CA GLN A 123 -6.05 -20.73 -15.23
C GLN A 123 -6.89 -21.33 -14.11
N GLN A 124 -7.70 -20.49 -13.45
CA GLN A 124 -8.75 -20.88 -12.52
C GLN A 124 -9.96 -19.97 -12.71
N ASP A 125 -11.14 -20.47 -12.36
CA ASP A 125 -12.41 -19.71 -12.45
C ASP A 125 -13.07 -19.51 -11.06
N ALA A 126 -12.45 -20.01 -9.99
CA ALA A 126 -12.90 -19.83 -8.62
C ALA A 126 -11.71 -19.97 -7.66
N PHE A 127 -11.81 -19.32 -6.49
CA PHE A 127 -10.85 -19.49 -5.40
C PHE A 127 -11.18 -20.74 -4.58
N SER A 128 -10.16 -21.48 -4.19
CA SER A 128 -10.27 -22.51 -3.17
C SER A 128 -10.36 -21.90 -1.77
N GLN A 129 -10.72 -22.71 -0.77
CA GLN A 129 -10.70 -22.27 0.63
C GLN A 129 -9.31 -21.78 1.09
N ASP A 130 -8.24 -22.42 0.59
CA ASP A 130 -6.86 -22.04 0.91
C ASP A 130 -6.48 -20.71 0.25
N ASP A 131 -6.96 -20.46 -0.97
CA ASP A 131 -6.76 -19.20 -1.69
C ASP A 131 -7.43 -18.05 -0.93
N GLU A 132 -8.70 -18.23 -0.53
CA GLU A 132 -9.44 -17.26 0.27
C GLU A 132 -8.77 -17.01 1.62
N ALA A 133 -8.26 -18.05 2.28
CA ALA A 133 -7.52 -17.91 3.52
C ALA A 133 -6.22 -17.13 3.34
N ALA A 134 -5.51 -17.30 2.22
CA ALA A 134 -4.31 -16.53 1.90
C ALA A 134 -4.63 -15.05 1.65
N LEU A 135 -5.70 -14.77 0.89
CA LEU A 135 -6.19 -13.40 0.65
C LEU A 135 -6.60 -12.71 1.94
N ALA A 136 -7.41 -13.38 2.78
CA ALA A 136 -7.86 -12.86 4.06
C ALA A 136 -6.69 -12.61 5.03
N ARG A 137 -5.72 -13.53 5.09
CA ARG A 137 -4.52 -13.35 5.93
C ARG A 137 -3.73 -12.12 5.51
N PHE A 138 -3.50 -11.93 4.21
CA PHE A 138 -2.81 -10.75 3.70
C PHE A 138 -3.57 -9.45 4.05
N ALA A 139 -4.89 -9.42 3.82
CA ALA A 139 -5.73 -8.25 4.12
C ALA A 139 -5.74 -7.89 5.61
N SER A 140 -5.62 -8.89 6.50
CA SER A 140 -5.71 -8.70 7.95
C SER A 140 -4.58 -7.83 8.55
N HIS A 141 -3.44 -7.70 7.86
CA HIS A 141 -2.31 -6.91 8.35
C HIS A 141 -2.59 -5.40 8.34
N TYR A 142 -3.38 -4.92 7.38
CA TYR A 142 -3.40 -3.50 7.06
C TYR A 142 -4.13 -2.63 8.09
N ALA A 143 -5.25 -3.06 8.64
CA ALA A 143 -6.10 -2.16 9.43
C ALA A 143 -5.39 -1.61 10.68
N ALA A 144 -4.62 -2.44 11.40
CA ALA A 144 -3.86 -2.00 12.56
C ALA A 144 -2.56 -1.29 12.18
N HIS A 145 -1.92 -1.76 11.10
CA HIS A 145 -0.70 -1.17 10.54
C HIS A 145 -0.91 0.30 10.14
N LEU A 146 -1.92 0.56 9.28
CA LEU A 146 -2.25 1.90 8.80
C LEU A 146 -2.60 2.84 9.97
N ARG A 147 -3.40 2.41 10.95
CA ARG A 147 -3.69 3.24 12.13
C ARG A 147 -2.43 3.59 12.90
N SER A 148 -1.52 2.63 13.06
CA SER A 148 -0.27 2.91 13.75
C SER A 148 0.60 3.91 13.00
N GLU A 149 0.59 3.89 11.68
CA GLU A 149 1.30 4.87 10.87
C GLU A 149 0.67 6.26 11.01
N GLU A 150 -0.64 6.36 10.79
CA GLU A 150 -1.37 7.61 10.76
C GLU A 150 -1.48 8.30 12.12
N ASP A 151 -1.76 7.54 13.18
CA ASP A 151 -2.03 8.12 14.50
C ASP A 151 -0.76 8.36 15.33
N VAL A 152 0.34 7.68 14.99
CA VAL A 152 1.56 7.67 15.82
C VAL A 152 2.79 8.07 15.03
N VAL A 153 3.12 7.32 13.97
CA VAL A 153 4.43 7.43 13.33
C VAL A 153 4.52 8.67 12.44
N TYR A 154 3.49 8.99 11.67
CA TYR A 154 3.49 10.16 10.79
C TYR A 154 3.53 11.47 11.59
N PRO A 155 2.69 11.69 12.63
CA PRO A 155 2.79 12.88 13.47
C PRO A 155 4.17 13.01 14.14
N ALA A 156 4.73 11.91 14.65
CA ALA A 156 6.05 11.91 15.26
C ALA A 156 7.15 12.28 14.25
N ALA A 157 7.09 11.73 13.02
CA ALA A 157 8.08 12.04 11.99
C ALA A 157 7.98 13.50 11.54
N GLN A 158 6.76 14.01 11.34
CA GLN A 158 6.53 15.41 10.99
C GLN A 158 7.07 16.38 12.05
N ALA A 159 7.04 16.02 13.34
CA ALA A 159 7.56 16.85 14.42
C ALA A 159 9.09 17.00 14.43
N VAL A 160 9.83 16.08 13.77
CA VAL A 160 11.30 16.07 13.77
C VAL A 160 11.92 16.38 12.40
N LEU A 161 11.13 16.34 11.33
CA LEU A 161 11.59 16.60 9.97
C LEU A 161 11.62 18.10 9.66
N SER A 162 12.77 18.60 9.20
CA SER A 162 12.88 19.97 8.70
C SER A 162 12.22 20.14 7.32
N ASP A 163 11.84 21.37 6.97
CA ASP A 163 11.27 21.67 5.65
C ASP A 163 12.19 21.27 4.47
N SER A 164 13.51 21.39 4.63
CA SER A 164 14.45 20.96 3.60
C SER A 164 14.46 19.43 3.46
N THR A 165 14.38 18.69 4.56
CA THR A 165 14.25 17.23 4.55
C THR A 165 12.95 16.78 3.91
N LEU A 166 11.82 17.44 4.22
CA LEU A 166 10.52 17.15 3.62
C LEU A 166 10.53 17.37 2.10
N ARG A 167 11.15 18.45 1.61
CA ARG A 167 11.31 18.68 0.17
C ARG A 167 12.17 17.60 -0.50
N ALA A 168 13.28 17.21 0.14
CA ALA A 168 14.15 16.15 -0.38
C ALA A 168 13.42 14.80 -0.45
N MET A 169 12.66 14.45 0.61
CA MET A 169 11.78 13.28 0.61
C MET A 169 10.82 13.31 -0.58
N GLY A 170 10.12 14.42 -0.79
CA GLY A 170 9.21 14.59 -1.93
C GLY A 170 9.88 14.36 -3.29
N GLN A 171 11.06 14.93 -3.50
CA GLN A 171 11.85 14.75 -4.73
C GLN A 171 12.27 13.29 -4.94
N GLU A 172 12.74 12.61 -3.90
CA GLU A 172 13.10 11.19 -4.00
C GLU A 172 11.88 10.30 -4.25
N MET A 173 10.74 10.60 -3.61
CA MET A 173 9.47 9.92 -3.87
C MET A 173 9.07 10.06 -5.34
N ARG A 174 9.17 11.27 -5.91
CA ARG A 174 8.89 11.58 -7.33
C ARG A 174 9.80 10.75 -8.26
N GLN A 175 11.10 10.81 -8.03
CA GLN A 175 12.11 10.10 -8.83
C GLN A 175 11.88 8.59 -8.83
N ARG A 176 11.53 8.02 -7.67
CA ARG A 176 11.24 6.58 -7.52
C ARG A 176 10.05 6.13 -8.38
N ARG A 177 9.15 7.04 -8.74
CA ARG A 177 8.00 6.77 -9.63
C ARG A 177 8.26 7.16 -11.10
N GLY A 178 9.43 7.70 -11.42
CA GLY A 178 9.73 8.21 -12.77
C GLY A 178 8.80 9.35 -13.21
N ALA A 179 8.20 10.06 -12.25
CA ALA A 179 7.32 11.18 -12.54
C ALA A 179 8.14 12.41 -12.98
N PRO A 180 7.64 13.20 -13.95
CA PRO A 180 8.31 14.43 -14.36
C PRO A 180 8.40 15.44 -13.20
N GLU A 181 9.36 16.36 -13.27
CA GLU A 181 9.53 17.45 -12.31
C GLU A 181 8.32 18.38 -12.25
#